data_AF-A0A7Y8K620-F1
#
_entry.id   AF-A0A7Y8K620-F1
#
_cell.length_a   1.000
_cell.length_b   1.000
_cell.length_c   1.000
_cell.angle_alpha   90.00
_cell.angle_beta   90.00
_cell.angle_gamma   90.00
#
_symmetry.space_group_name_H-M   'P 1'
#
loop_
_entity.id
_entity.type
_entity.pdbx_description
1 polymer ?
#
loop_
_entity_poly.entity_id
_entity_poly.type
_entity_poly.pdbx_seq_one_letter_code
_entity_poly.pdbx_strand_id
1 'polypeptide(L)' 'MFPRYLRWVFLVCVICNVLQLLLLGFQAYSGSVPPTKMIMPIVMIVVFGWMATQSTKTK' A
#
# COMPACT_ATOMS: atom_id res chain seq x y z
N MET A 1 3.88 9.85 18.10
CA MET A 1 2.41 9.78 18.30
C MET A 1 1.67 10.11 17.00
N PHE A 2 1.18 9.12 16.26
CA PHE A 2 0.33 9.35 15.08
C PHE A 2 -1.01 9.95 15.51
N PRO A 3 -1.43 11.12 14.99
CA PRO A 3 -2.72 11.71 15.30
C PRO A 3 -3.87 10.77 14.94
N ARG A 4 -4.95 10.76 15.74
CA ARG A 4 -6.09 9.85 15.59
C ARG A 4 -6.74 9.94 14.21
N TYR A 5 -6.74 11.12 13.59
CA TYR A 5 -7.25 11.34 12.22
C TYR A 5 -6.33 10.72 11.15
N LEU A 6 -5.01 10.78 11.34
CA LEU A 6 -4.03 10.21 10.41
C LEU A 6 -4.06 8.67 10.40
N ARG A 7 -4.53 8.02 11.47
CA ARG A 7 -4.75 6.56 11.49
C ARG A 7 -5.81 6.13 10.47
N TRP A 8 -6.91 6.87 10.36
CA TRP A 8 -7.97 6.58 9.39
C TRP A 8 -7.51 6.82 7.96
N VAL A 9 -6.80 7.93 7.72
CA VAL A 9 -6.20 8.22 6.42
C VAL A 9 -5.21 7.12 6.02
N PHE A 10 -4.36 6.69 6.95
CA PHE A 10 -3.41 5.60 6.72
C PHE A 10 -4.12 4.27 6.39
N LEU A 11 -5.19 3.94 7.12
CA LEU A 11 -5.96 2.72 6.89
C LEU A 11 -6.61 2.72 5.51
N VAL A 12 -7.18 3.86 5.08
CA VAL A 12 -7.70 4.05 3.73
C VAL A 12 -6.60 3.92 2.67
N CYS A 13 -5.44 4.54 2.88
CA CYS A 13 -4.30 4.43 1.96
C CYS A 13 -3.83 2.98 1.78
N VAL A 14 -3.77 2.19 2.86
CA VAL A 14 -3.40 0.77 2.79
C VAL A 14 -4.45 -0.01 2.00
N ILE A 15 -5.74 0.19 2.28
CA ILE A 15 -6.83 -0.50 1.56
C ILE A 15 -6.78 -0.16 0.06
N CYS A 16 -6.63 1.10 -0.31
CA CYS A 16 -6.52 1.52 -1.70
C CYS A 16 -5.33 0.88 -2.41
N ASN A 17 -4.16 0.80 -1.75
CA ASN A 17 -2.98 0.16 -2.34
C ASN A 17 -3.18 -1.35 -2.54
N VAL A 18 -3.83 -2.04 -1.60
CA VAL A 18 -4.14 -3.47 -1.73
C VAL A 18 -5.12 -3.73 -2.89
N LEU A 19 -6.18 -2.92 -3.00
CA LEU A 19 -7.13 -2.98 -4.11
C LEU A 19 -6.44 -2.73 -5.46
N GLN A 20 -5.56 -1.73 -5.52
CA GLN A 20 -4.80 -1.42 -6.72
C GLN A 20 -3.86 -2.57 -7.12
N LEU A 21 -3.23 -3.22 -6.14
CA LEU A 21 -2.38 -4.38 -6.36
C LEU A 21 -3.18 -5.60 -6.84
N LEU A 22 -4.40 -5.82 -6.33
CA LEU A 22 -5.31 -6.86 -6.81
C LEU A 22 -5.76 -6.63 -8.26
N LEU A 23 -6.16 -5.40 -8.59
CA LEU A 23 -6.63 -5.05 -9.94
C LEU A 23 -5.50 -5.11 -10.97
N LEU A 24 -4.32 -4.59 -10.64
CA LEU A 24 -3.12 -4.74 -11.47
C LEU A 24 -2.68 -6.20 -11.55
N GLY A 25 -2.79 -6.93 -10.44
CA GLY A 25 -2.65 -8.38 -10.30
C GLY A 25 -3.37 -9.13 -11.40
N PHE A 26 -4.66 -8.88 -11.44
CA PHE A 26 -5.57 -9.47 -12.41
C PHE A 26 -5.26 -9.06 -13.85
N GLN A 27 -4.93 -7.79 -14.08
CA GLN A 27 -4.58 -7.28 -15.41
C GLN A 27 -3.26 -7.86 -15.96
N ALA A 28 -2.24 -8.06 -15.11
CA ALA A 28 -1.01 -8.71 -15.55
C ALA A 28 -1.21 -10.21 -15.76
N TYR A 29 -2.05 -10.86 -14.94
CA TYR A 29 -2.43 -12.26 -15.15
C TYR A 29 -3.17 -12.45 -16.48
N SER A 30 -4.05 -11.52 -16.86
CA SER A 30 -4.73 -11.54 -18.16
C SER A 30 -3.83 -11.15 -19.35
N GLY A 31 -2.56 -10.84 -19.10
CA GLY A 31 -1.60 -10.39 -20.13
C GLY A 31 -1.84 -8.97 -20.64
N SER A 32 -2.77 -8.23 -20.03
CA SER A 32 -3.16 -6.89 -20.49
C SER A 32 -2.21 -5.77 -20.06
N VAL A 33 -1.38 -5.99 -19.03
CA VAL A 33 -0.44 -4.98 -18.52
C VAL A 33 0.90 -5.61 -18.14
N PRO A 34 2.05 -4.98 -18.46
CA PRO A 34 3.35 -5.49 -18.07
C PRO A 34 3.52 -5.52 -16.53
N PRO A 35 4.04 -6.64 -15.97
CA PRO A 35 4.17 -6.82 -14.52
C PRO A 35 5.10 -5.81 -13.85
N THR A 36 5.96 -5.13 -14.61
CA THR A 36 6.80 -4.01 -14.14
C THR A 36 5.97 -2.89 -13.50
N LYS A 37 4.70 -2.73 -13.89
CA LYS A 37 3.78 -1.74 -13.30
C LYS A 37 3.34 -2.09 -11.87
N MET A 38 3.58 -3.32 -11.40
CA MET A 38 3.28 -3.77 -10.03
C MET A 38 4.37 -3.38 -9.02
N ILE A 39 5.58 -3.06 -9.49
CA ILE A 39 6.71 -2.75 -8.61
C ILE A 39 6.39 -1.53 -7.72
N MET A 40 5.81 -0.50 -8.32
CA MET A 40 5.48 0.74 -7.61
C MET A 40 4.44 0.57 -6.49
N PRO A 41 3.29 -0.10 -6.70
CA PRO A 41 2.35 -0.38 -5.61
C PRO A 41 2.95 -1.31 -4.54
N ILE A 42 3.80 -2.27 -4.89
CA ILE A 42 4.50 -3.11 -3.89
C ILE A 42 5.42 -2.26 -3.02
N VAL A 43 6.25 -1.40 -3.62
CA VAL A 43 7.16 -0.51 -2.89
C VAL A 43 6.39 0.44 -1.98
N MET A 44 5.28 1.00 -2.46
CA MET A 44 4.40 1.86 -1.65
C MET A 44 3.89 1.12 -0.41
N ILE A 45 3.37 -0.11 -0.56
CA ILE A 45 2.87 -0.91 0.58
C ILE A 45 3.98 -1.16 1.61
N VAL A 46 5.19 -1.50 1.17
CA VAL A 46 6.34 -1.73 2.06
C VAL A 46 6.73 -0.45 2.81
N VAL A 47 6.80 0.69 2.12
CA VAL A 47 7.14 1.99 2.72
C VAL A 47 6.06 2.44 3.71
N PHE A 48 4.79 2.33 3.35
CA PHE A 48 3.68 2.65 4.25
C PHE A 48 3.67 1.71 5.47
N GLY A 49 3.85 0.40 5.27
CA GLY A 49 3.96 -0.58 6.35
C GLY A 49 5.12 -0.30 7.31
N TRP A 50 6.27 0.12 6.77
CA TRP A 50 7.42 0.53 7.56
C TRP A 50 7.13 1.80 8.38
N MET A 51 6.54 2.82 7.76
CA MET A 51 6.15 4.06 8.47
C MET A 51 5.14 3.78 9.58
N ALA A 52 4.17 2.89 9.36
CA ALA A 52 3.25 2.45 10.41
C ALA A 52 3.96 1.73 11.57
N THR A 53 4.94 0.87 11.25
CA THR A 53 5.71 0.14 12.27
C THR A 53 6.60 1.07 13.09
N GLN A 54 7.18 2.10 12.48
CA GLN A 54 7.94 3.12 13.21
C GLN A 54 7.03 4.02 14.06
N SER A 55 5.83 4.33 13.57
CA SER A 55 4.83 5.10 14.30
C SER A 55 4.43 4.44 15.63
N THR A 56 4.35 3.11 15.68
CA THR A 56 4.04 2.36 16.90
C THR A 56 5.23 2.20 17.86
N LYS A 57 6.48 2.40 17.39
CA LYS A 57 7.70 2.35 18.21
C LYS A 57 8.05 3.67 18.92
N THR A 58 7.35 4.77 18.64
CA THR A 58 7.47 6.02 19.45
C THR A 58 6.63 5.93 20.73
N LYS A 59 6.98 4.95 21.58
CA LYS A 59 6.58 4.89 23.00
C LYS A 59 7.83 5.00 23.86
#